data_AF-A0A948PWX9-F1
#
_entry.id   AF-A0A948PWX9-F1
#
_cell.length_a   1.000
_cell.length_b   1.000
_cell.length_c   1.000
_cell.angle_alpha   90.00
_cell.angle_beta   90.00
_cell.angle_gamma   90.00
#
_symmetry.space_group_name_H-M   'P 1'
#
loop_
_entity.id
_entity.type
_entity.pdbx_description
1 polymer ?
#
loop_
_entity_poly.entity_id
_entity_poly.type
_entity_poly.pdbx_seq_one_letter_code
_entity_poly.pdbx_strand_id
1 'polypeptide(L)'
;MDMADAMSQALGISGDTVVAPFEDYVSGKSGAGCETTVIGTGNDFQHVGVIADTMTEMLQAQGWQEDINYAGGGPGGLIAGFRKANGLCLLVVSSGPSDEGLCSNDEPFGACWERLTPEQRIFTITLNCTQDTAAPPEPKRIQFAPGAASAQVLGSLAASGIDRYVLAAMAGQEMTVNLLAALSGDPATVSSILAIWGEDGTVLISDHADATNWMGELPLSQDYYIDVKSVAQVSVDYALEVIIAPTTSDPTPTSEGSEGRGNLPREVPPSFQPVVAQLESTGVPLMLPPDFPVGKDLPPIHPYFYTVESGEYEISLDFGAECRGAGACHYGSLTGKKVDSNAPVGTRNFVFEAERAQKVTLVNDIEAYFIESRCGANCDDAKVFWIYNGIQYMVGLKGGRQSDVLNLANATIENSIP
;
A
#
# COMPACT_ATOMS: atom_id res chain seq x y z
N MET A 1 1.38 -30.00 3.42
CA MET A 1 1.45 -30.13 4.88
C MET A 1 0.20 -29.46 5.41
N ASP A 2 -0.47 -30.04 6.40
CA ASP A 2 -1.58 -29.35 7.06
C ASP A 2 -1.04 -28.09 7.75
N MET A 3 -1.79 -26.99 7.76
CA MET A 3 -1.35 -25.74 8.41
C MET A 3 -1.09 -25.95 9.89
N ALA A 4 -1.89 -26.81 10.53
CA ALA A 4 -1.73 -27.18 11.93
C ALA A 4 -0.41 -27.91 12.21
N ASP A 5 -0.03 -28.84 11.33
CA ASP A 5 1.23 -29.58 11.43
C ASP A 5 2.43 -28.66 11.19
N ALA A 6 2.33 -27.77 10.19
CA ALA A 6 3.38 -26.80 9.89
C ALA A 6 3.60 -25.84 11.07
N MET A 7 2.50 -25.34 11.65
CA MET A 7 2.53 -24.45 12.82
C MET A 7 3.13 -25.17 14.03
N SER A 8 2.72 -26.41 14.28
CA SER A 8 3.26 -27.21 15.39
C SER A 8 4.76 -27.51 15.22
N GLN A 9 5.19 -27.76 13.99
CA GLN A 9 6.60 -27.97 13.67
C GLN A 9 7.43 -26.68 13.83
N ALA A 10 6.90 -25.55 13.38
CA ALA A 10 7.58 -24.26 13.45
C ALA A 10 7.74 -23.77 14.90
N LEU A 11 6.70 -23.95 15.71
CA LEU A 11 6.67 -23.48 17.10
C LEU A 11 7.21 -24.51 18.10
N GLY A 12 7.36 -25.78 17.69
CA GLY A 12 7.80 -26.86 18.58
C GLY A 12 6.77 -27.28 19.63
N ILE A 13 5.52 -26.79 19.53
CA ILE A 13 4.40 -27.07 20.43
C ILE A 13 3.20 -27.48 19.59
N SER A 14 2.52 -28.56 19.98
CA SER A 14 1.29 -28.99 19.30
C SER A 14 0.15 -27.99 19.50
N GLY A 15 -0.57 -27.69 18.43
CA GLY A 15 -1.79 -26.87 18.46
C GLY A 15 -3.07 -27.69 18.34
N ASP A 16 -4.17 -27.09 18.78
CA ASP A 16 -5.52 -27.62 18.57
C ASP A 16 -6.16 -26.92 17.37
N THR A 17 -6.76 -27.69 16.46
CA THR A 17 -7.44 -27.16 15.27
C THR A 17 -8.94 -27.38 15.34
N VAL A 18 -9.71 -26.31 15.11
CA VAL A 18 -11.17 -26.34 15.07
C VAL A 18 -11.69 -25.56 13.86
N VAL A 19 -12.91 -25.87 13.44
CA VAL A 19 -13.64 -24.99 12.52
C VAL A 19 -14.22 -23.85 13.35
N ALA A 20 -13.76 -22.63 13.09
CA ALA A 20 -14.15 -21.42 13.81
C ALA A 20 -14.73 -20.38 12.85
N PRO A 21 -15.47 -19.38 13.36
CA PRO A 21 -15.81 -18.19 12.58
C PRO A 21 -14.54 -17.53 12.04
N PHE A 22 -14.59 -17.05 10.82
CA PHE A 22 -13.54 -16.27 10.19
C PHE A 22 -14.12 -14.91 9.81
N GLU A 23 -13.45 -13.83 10.19
CA GLU A 23 -13.86 -12.46 9.85
C GLU A 23 -12.73 -11.77 9.09
N ASP A 24 -13.00 -11.43 7.83
CA ASP A 24 -12.18 -10.52 7.05
C ASP A 24 -12.56 -9.09 7.44
N TYR A 25 -11.90 -8.54 8.46
CA TYR A 25 -12.18 -7.19 8.97
C TYR A 25 -11.77 -6.06 8.00
N VAL A 26 -10.99 -6.37 6.96
CA VAL A 26 -10.65 -5.40 5.92
C VAL A 26 -11.78 -5.33 4.89
N SER A 27 -12.33 -6.48 4.47
CA SER A 27 -13.42 -6.52 3.49
C SER A 27 -14.82 -6.53 4.11
N GLY A 28 -14.95 -6.67 5.43
CA GLY A 28 -16.20 -6.85 6.16
C GLY A 28 -16.91 -8.20 5.91
N LYS A 29 -16.23 -9.20 5.35
CA LYS A 29 -16.81 -10.52 5.07
C LYS A 29 -16.66 -11.44 6.27
N SER A 30 -17.58 -12.37 6.44
CA SER A 30 -17.48 -13.40 7.47
C SER A 30 -17.82 -14.78 6.90
N GLY A 31 -17.22 -15.82 7.47
CA GLY A 31 -17.40 -17.19 7.04
C GLY A 31 -16.90 -18.18 8.08
N ALA A 32 -16.56 -19.39 7.62
CA ALA A 32 -15.86 -20.37 8.43
C ALA A 32 -14.39 -20.44 8.01
N GLY A 33 -13.52 -20.65 8.98
CA GLY A 33 -12.11 -20.92 8.77
C GLY A 33 -11.66 -22.10 9.62
N CYS A 34 -10.48 -22.62 9.28
CA CYS A 34 -9.76 -23.56 10.12
C CYS A 34 -8.84 -22.76 11.02
N GLU A 35 -9.17 -22.73 12.31
CA GLU A 35 -8.39 -22.05 13.33
C GLU A 35 -7.53 -23.05 14.07
N THR A 36 -6.22 -22.79 14.09
CA THR A 36 -5.26 -23.51 14.93
C THR A 36 -4.79 -22.59 16.04
N THR A 37 -4.87 -23.06 17.28
CA THR A 37 -4.37 -22.34 18.45
C THR A 37 -3.24 -23.11 19.13
N VAL A 38 -2.14 -22.42 19.38
CA VAL A 38 -1.00 -22.91 20.17
C VAL A 38 -0.84 -22.01 21.39
N ILE A 39 -0.65 -22.61 22.55
CA ILE A 39 -0.40 -21.90 23.80
C ILE A 39 0.97 -22.30 24.32
N GLY A 40 1.80 -21.31 24.61
CA GLY A 40 3.10 -21.49 25.25
C GLY A 40 3.31 -20.52 26.39
N THR A 41 4.48 -20.62 27.02
CA THR A 41 4.88 -19.78 28.15
C THR A 41 6.15 -18.98 27.82
N GLY A 42 6.59 -18.13 28.73
CA GLY A 42 7.89 -17.46 28.67
C GLY A 42 9.09 -18.41 28.70
N ASN A 43 8.90 -19.69 29.00
CA ASN A 43 9.94 -20.72 28.84
C ASN A 43 10.08 -21.19 27.40
N ASP A 44 9.01 -21.06 26.61
CA ASP A 44 8.96 -21.48 25.22
C ASP A 44 9.31 -20.32 24.28
N PHE A 45 8.80 -19.12 24.60
CA PHE A 45 8.94 -17.94 23.75
C PHE A 45 9.42 -16.71 24.52
N GLN A 46 10.32 -15.94 23.92
CA GLN A 46 10.87 -14.73 24.55
C GLN A 46 9.99 -13.50 24.33
N HIS A 47 9.44 -13.34 23.12
CA HIS A 47 8.71 -12.15 22.71
C HIS A 47 7.74 -12.46 21.56
N VAL A 48 6.62 -11.73 21.48
CA VAL A 48 5.60 -11.90 20.43
C VAL A 48 6.17 -11.73 19.02
N GLY A 49 7.17 -10.85 18.86
CA GLY A 49 7.85 -10.60 17.58
C GLY A 49 8.59 -11.82 17.04
N VAL A 50 9.30 -12.57 17.90
CA VAL A 50 10.03 -13.78 17.47
C VAL A 50 9.07 -14.86 16.98
N ILE A 51 7.91 -14.98 17.64
CA ILE A 51 6.84 -15.89 17.22
C ILE A 51 6.28 -15.46 15.86
N ALA A 52 6.01 -14.15 15.69
CA ALA A 52 5.48 -13.60 14.45
C ALA A 52 6.44 -13.82 13.27
N ASP A 53 7.74 -13.59 13.46
CA ASP A 53 8.77 -13.83 12.44
C ASP A 53 8.79 -15.32 12.05
N THR A 54 8.79 -16.21 13.04
CA THR A 54 8.77 -17.68 12.82
C THR A 54 7.53 -18.11 12.02
N MET A 55 6.36 -17.59 12.36
CA MET A 55 5.11 -17.89 11.66
C MET A 55 5.10 -17.31 10.24
N THR A 56 5.66 -16.12 10.06
CA THR A 56 5.81 -15.46 8.75
C THR A 56 6.69 -16.28 7.82
N GLU A 57 7.87 -16.69 8.29
CA GLU A 57 8.78 -17.56 7.54
C GLU A 57 8.10 -18.89 7.16
N MET A 58 7.37 -19.50 8.10
CA MET A 58 6.61 -20.74 7.86
C MET A 58 5.52 -20.56 6.77
N LEU A 59 4.79 -19.45 6.79
CA LEU A 59 3.74 -19.15 5.81
C LEU A 59 4.34 -18.84 4.43
N GLN A 60 5.41 -18.04 4.38
CA GLN A 60 6.13 -17.69 3.16
C GLN A 60 6.76 -18.91 2.48
N ALA A 61 7.36 -19.82 3.26
CA ALA A 61 7.88 -21.09 2.74
C ALA A 61 6.78 -21.96 2.09
N GLN A 62 5.52 -21.72 2.45
CA GLN A 62 4.35 -22.39 1.88
C GLN A 62 3.65 -21.56 0.80
N GLY A 63 4.26 -20.46 0.34
CA GLY A 63 3.77 -19.63 -0.76
C GLY A 63 2.64 -18.68 -0.37
N TRP A 64 2.46 -18.41 0.93
CA TRP A 64 1.61 -17.33 1.39
C TRP A 64 2.38 -16.02 1.38
N GLN A 65 1.75 -14.95 0.92
CA GLN A 65 2.34 -13.61 0.91
C GLN A 65 1.64 -12.75 1.95
N GLU A 66 2.40 -11.97 2.69
CA GLU A 66 1.85 -11.07 3.69
C GLU A 66 1.00 -9.97 3.01
N ASP A 67 -0.15 -9.68 3.61
CA ASP A 67 -1.02 -8.58 3.22
C ASP A 67 -1.01 -7.54 4.34
N ILE A 68 -0.32 -6.43 4.07
CA ILE A 68 -0.08 -5.35 5.03
C ILE A 68 -1.37 -4.69 5.51
N ASN A 69 -2.49 -4.82 4.79
CA ASN A 69 -3.77 -4.24 5.20
C ASN A 69 -4.34 -4.87 6.48
N TYR A 70 -3.88 -6.07 6.81
CA TYR A 70 -4.26 -6.78 8.03
C TYR A 70 -3.26 -6.59 9.17
N ALA A 71 -2.14 -5.90 8.95
CA ALA A 71 -1.12 -5.72 9.97
C ALA A 71 -1.61 -4.79 11.10
N GLY A 72 -1.31 -5.17 12.34
CA GLY A 72 -1.63 -4.38 13.52
C GLY A 72 -0.90 -4.93 14.75
N GLY A 73 -0.85 -4.15 15.83
CA GLY A 73 -0.18 -4.63 17.03
C GLY A 73 -0.20 -3.62 18.17
N GLY A 74 0.24 -4.10 19.33
CA GLY A 74 0.40 -3.34 20.55
C GLY A 74 1.44 -3.99 21.46
N PRO A 75 1.68 -3.46 22.67
CA PRO A 75 2.76 -3.91 23.55
C PRO A 75 2.74 -5.41 23.89
N GLY A 76 1.56 -6.04 23.86
CA GLY A 76 1.37 -7.44 24.18
C GLY A 76 0.91 -8.31 23.01
N GLY A 77 0.87 -7.81 21.77
CA GLY A 77 0.39 -8.64 20.67
C GLY A 77 0.56 -8.03 19.29
N LEU A 78 0.42 -8.88 18.28
CA LEU A 78 0.54 -8.58 16.87
C LEU A 78 -0.52 -9.35 16.09
N ILE A 79 -1.02 -8.73 15.03
CA ILE A 79 -1.89 -9.34 14.03
C ILE A 79 -1.26 -9.14 12.65
N ALA A 80 -1.37 -10.15 11.80
CA ALA A 80 -0.89 -10.13 10.42
C ALA A 80 -1.82 -10.96 9.52
N GLY A 81 -1.97 -10.55 8.26
CA GLY A 81 -2.77 -11.27 7.28
C GLY A 81 -1.89 -11.82 6.16
N PHE A 82 -2.30 -12.93 5.59
CA PHE A 82 -1.58 -13.60 4.53
C PHE A 82 -2.52 -14.09 3.45
N ARG A 83 -2.17 -13.84 2.19
CA ARG A 83 -2.93 -14.29 1.02
C ARG A 83 -2.20 -15.37 0.25
N LYS A 84 -2.99 -16.31 -0.28
CA LYS A 84 -2.53 -17.30 -1.26
C LYS A 84 -3.70 -17.73 -2.13
N ALA A 85 -3.64 -17.42 -3.42
CA ALA A 85 -4.76 -17.63 -4.33
C ALA A 85 -6.07 -17.00 -3.78
N ASN A 86 -7.10 -17.80 -3.53
CA ASN A 86 -8.38 -17.40 -2.93
C ASN A 86 -8.43 -17.61 -1.41
N GLY A 87 -7.29 -17.92 -0.78
CA GLY A 87 -7.17 -18.12 0.65
C GLY A 87 -6.72 -16.85 1.36
N LEU A 88 -7.25 -16.65 2.56
CA LEU A 88 -6.80 -15.64 3.52
C LEU A 88 -6.54 -16.34 4.86
N CYS A 89 -5.36 -16.11 5.42
CA CYS A 89 -5.01 -16.51 6.77
C CYS A 89 -4.81 -15.25 7.62
N LEU A 90 -5.38 -15.25 8.82
CA LEU A 90 -5.15 -14.24 9.84
C LEU A 90 -4.36 -14.87 10.98
N LEU A 91 -3.19 -14.30 11.23
CA LEU A 91 -2.33 -14.63 12.34
C LEU A 91 -2.56 -13.62 13.46
N VAL A 92 -2.80 -14.12 14.66
CA VAL A 92 -2.86 -13.33 15.90
C VAL A 92 -1.86 -13.94 16.87
N VAL A 93 -0.89 -13.14 17.31
CA VAL A 93 0.04 -13.50 18.38
C VAL A 93 -0.27 -12.57 19.54
N SER A 94 -0.63 -13.12 20.70
CA SER A 94 -0.92 -12.33 21.90
C SER A 94 -0.17 -12.88 23.10
N SER A 95 0.04 -12.02 24.08
CA SER A 95 0.72 -12.32 25.32
C SER A 95 0.01 -11.67 26.50
N GLY A 96 -0.06 -12.38 27.61
CA GLY A 96 -0.77 -11.96 28.80
C GLY A 96 -0.35 -12.73 30.05
N PRO A 97 -0.73 -12.26 31.25
CA PRO A 97 -0.45 -12.99 32.47
C PRO A 97 -1.27 -14.28 32.53
N SER A 98 -0.72 -15.31 33.18
CA SER A 98 -1.43 -16.58 33.43
C SER A 98 -2.68 -16.41 34.31
N ASP A 99 -2.74 -15.32 35.06
CA ASP A 99 -3.86 -14.92 35.91
C ASP A 99 -3.99 -13.39 35.85
N GLU A 100 -5.17 -12.89 35.50
CA GLU A 100 -5.44 -11.45 35.37
C GLU A 100 -5.18 -10.68 36.67
N GLY A 101 -5.27 -11.31 37.85
CA GLY A 101 -4.97 -10.69 39.14
C GLY A 101 -3.48 -10.42 39.40
N LEU A 102 -2.58 -10.90 38.54
CA LEU A 102 -1.14 -10.63 38.65
C LEU A 102 -0.76 -9.22 38.19
N CYS A 103 -1.60 -8.63 37.33
CA CYS A 103 -1.44 -7.29 36.79
C CYS A 103 -2.60 -6.38 37.23
N SER A 104 -2.31 -5.11 37.51
CA SER A 104 -3.33 -4.09 37.67
C SER A 104 -3.86 -3.63 36.32
N ASN A 105 -5.16 -3.37 36.21
CA ASN A 105 -5.75 -2.79 34.98
C ASN A 105 -5.22 -1.37 34.67
N ASP A 106 -4.69 -0.66 35.67
CA ASP A 106 -4.20 0.71 35.54
C ASP A 106 -2.66 0.80 35.36
N GLU A 107 -1.94 -0.33 35.36
CA GLU A 107 -0.48 -0.33 35.19
C GLU A 107 -0.05 -0.54 33.73
N PRO A 108 1.05 0.08 33.26
CA PRO A 108 1.55 -0.15 31.90
C PRO A 108 1.92 -1.62 31.68
N PHE A 109 1.54 -2.17 30.51
CA PHE A 109 1.79 -3.58 30.17
C PHE A 109 3.23 -4.02 30.45
N GLY A 110 4.23 -3.27 29.96
CA GLY A 110 5.64 -3.60 30.14
C GLY A 110 6.07 -3.66 31.61
N ALA A 111 5.53 -2.78 32.46
CA ALA A 111 5.85 -2.75 33.89
C ALA A 111 5.32 -3.99 34.62
N CYS A 112 4.11 -4.47 34.27
CA CYS A 112 3.64 -5.75 34.79
C CYS A 112 4.47 -6.91 34.20
N TRP A 113 4.65 -6.91 32.88
CA TRP A 113 5.26 -8.01 32.13
C TRP A 113 6.65 -8.38 32.64
N GLU A 114 7.49 -7.38 32.94
CA GLU A 114 8.84 -7.58 33.48
C GLU A 114 8.86 -8.28 34.84
N ARG A 115 7.80 -8.13 35.65
CA ARG A 115 7.67 -8.75 36.99
C ARG A 115 7.20 -10.20 36.95
N LEU A 116 6.53 -10.62 35.88
CA LEU A 116 6.03 -11.98 35.74
C LEU A 116 7.17 -12.98 35.55
N THR A 117 7.07 -14.16 36.16
CA THR A 117 7.98 -15.28 35.86
C THR A 117 7.71 -15.83 34.45
N PRO A 118 8.66 -16.57 33.83
CA PRO A 118 8.43 -17.20 32.53
C PRO A 118 7.13 -18.04 32.47
N GLU A 119 6.83 -18.80 33.51
CA GLU A 119 5.62 -19.64 33.59
C GLU A 119 4.33 -18.81 33.68
N GLN A 120 4.42 -17.58 34.19
CA GLN A 120 3.31 -16.65 34.30
C GLN A 120 3.07 -15.83 33.03
N ARG A 121 3.99 -15.90 32.05
CA ARG A 121 3.89 -15.20 30.77
C ARG A 121 3.29 -16.14 29.75
N ILE A 122 2.01 -16.01 29.47
CA ILE A 122 1.32 -16.87 28.51
C ILE A 122 1.36 -16.21 27.13
N PHE A 123 1.66 -16.99 26.11
CA PHE A 123 1.55 -16.62 24.71
C PHE A 123 0.47 -17.46 24.05
N THR A 124 -0.46 -16.80 23.38
CA THR A 124 -1.51 -17.44 22.58
C THR A 124 -1.31 -17.08 21.12
N ILE A 125 -1.05 -18.09 20.30
CA ILE A 125 -0.83 -17.97 18.87
C ILE A 125 -2.03 -18.59 18.17
N THR A 126 -2.74 -17.80 17.38
CA THR A 126 -3.90 -18.25 16.62
C THR A 126 -3.65 -18.01 15.15
N LEU A 127 -3.79 -19.04 14.33
CA LEU A 127 -3.78 -18.95 12.88
C LEU A 127 -5.13 -19.44 12.36
N ASN A 128 -5.96 -18.52 11.88
CA ASN A 128 -7.25 -18.85 11.30
C ASN A 128 -7.16 -18.67 9.79
N CYS A 129 -7.40 -19.73 9.03
CA CYS A 129 -7.29 -19.72 7.57
C CYS A 129 -8.62 -20.11 6.94
N THR A 130 -9.05 -19.35 5.95
CA THR A 130 -10.18 -19.70 5.09
C THR A 130 -9.72 -19.83 3.64
N GLN A 131 -10.40 -20.68 2.88
CA GLN A 131 -10.28 -20.74 1.43
C GLN A 131 -11.68 -20.56 0.85
N ASP A 132 -11.86 -19.52 0.05
CA ASP A 132 -13.11 -19.36 -0.69
C ASP A 132 -13.20 -20.52 -1.70
N THR A 133 -14.12 -21.47 -1.51
CA THR A 133 -14.13 -22.72 -2.32
C THR A 133 -14.44 -22.52 -3.82
N ALA A 134 -14.58 -21.29 -4.30
CA ALA A 134 -14.58 -21.01 -5.72
C ALA A 134 -13.16 -21.13 -6.27
N ALA A 135 -12.90 -22.15 -7.09
CA ALA A 135 -11.71 -22.19 -7.93
C ALA A 135 -11.54 -20.83 -8.63
N PRO A 136 -10.31 -20.29 -8.77
CA PRO A 136 -10.10 -19.04 -9.49
C PRO A 136 -10.80 -19.13 -10.85
N PRO A 137 -11.60 -18.13 -11.25
CA PRO A 137 -12.25 -18.17 -12.55
C PRO A 137 -11.19 -18.37 -13.64
N GLU A 138 -11.41 -19.33 -14.55
CA GLU A 138 -10.50 -19.52 -15.68
C GLU A 138 -10.39 -18.19 -16.46
N PRO A 139 -9.16 -17.71 -16.75
CA PRO A 139 -8.97 -16.42 -17.38
C PRO A 139 -9.55 -16.42 -18.80
N LYS A 140 -10.48 -15.50 -19.06
CA LYS A 140 -11.05 -15.26 -20.39
C LYS A 140 -10.10 -14.39 -21.20
N ARG A 141 -9.58 -14.89 -22.31
CA ARG A 141 -8.63 -14.13 -23.14
C ARG A 141 -9.32 -13.01 -23.94
N ILE A 142 -8.87 -11.78 -23.76
CA ILE A 142 -9.25 -10.63 -24.58
C ILE A 142 -8.38 -10.62 -25.84
N GLN A 143 -9.01 -10.47 -27.01
CA GLN A 143 -8.33 -10.35 -28.30
C GLN A 143 -8.88 -9.13 -29.04
N PHE A 144 -7.99 -8.33 -29.61
CA PHE A 144 -8.39 -7.17 -30.42
C PHE A 144 -8.72 -7.59 -31.84
N ALA A 145 -9.71 -6.92 -32.43
CA ALA A 145 -9.98 -7.09 -33.86
C ALA A 145 -8.73 -6.69 -34.67
N PRO A 146 -8.49 -7.29 -35.86
CA PRO A 146 -7.34 -6.92 -36.68
C PRO A 146 -7.27 -5.40 -36.93
N GLY A 147 -6.17 -4.77 -36.51
CA GLY A 147 -5.95 -3.33 -36.65
C GLY A 147 -6.61 -2.46 -35.57
N ALA A 148 -7.33 -3.04 -34.61
CA ALA A 148 -7.87 -2.33 -33.46
C ALA A 148 -6.84 -2.24 -32.32
N ALA A 149 -6.85 -1.12 -31.60
CA ALA A 149 -6.05 -0.89 -30.39
C ALA A 149 -6.85 -1.09 -29.10
N SER A 150 -8.12 -1.48 -29.21
CA SER A 150 -9.01 -1.67 -28.06
C SER A 150 -9.99 -2.82 -28.27
N ALA A 151 -10.53 -3.35 -27.17
CA ALA A 151 -11.69 -4.22 -27.15
C ALA A 151 -12.58 -3.91 -25.95
N GLN A 152 -13.87 -4.18 -26.11
CA GLN A 152 -14.85 -4.13 -25.04
C GLN A 152 -15.42 -5.54 -24.81
N VAL A 153 -15.52 -5.95 -23.56
CA VAL A 153 -16.15 -7.19 -23.14
C VAL A 153 -17.28 -6.91 -22.16
N LEU A 154 -18.36 -7.67 -22.28
CA LEU A 154 -19.50 -7.60 -21.37
C LEU A 154 -19.48 -8.79 -20.42
N GLY A 155 -19.89 -8.57 -19.19
CA GLY A 155 -19.96 -9.60 -18.16
C GLY A 155 -21.05 -9.35 -17.14
N SER A 156 -21.31 -10.37 -16.33
CA SER A 156 -22.27 -10.33 -15.23
C SER A 156 -21.66 -11.03 -14.03
N LEU A 157 -21.57 -10.32 -12.91
CA LEU A 157 -21.06 -10.84 -11.65
C LEU A 157 -22.24 -11.16 -10.75
N ALA A 158 -22.23 -12.36 -10.15
CA ALA A 158 -23.04 -12.61 -8.97
C ALA A 158 -22.60 -11.67 -7.83
N ALA A 159 -23.40 -11.58 -6.77
CA ALA A 159 -23.02 -10.87 -5.55
C ALA A 159 -21.64 -11.34 -5.07
N SER A 160 -20.72 -10.40 -4.85
CA SER A 160 -19.31 -10.68 -4.50
C SER A 160 -18.52 -11.55 -5.49
N GLY A 161 -19.02 -11.75 -6.71
CA GLY A 161 -18.40 -12.58 -7.75
C GLY A 161 -17.15 -11.94 -8.36
N ILE A 162 -16.34 -12.77 -9.02
CA ILE A 162 -15.13 -12.36 -9.73
C ILE A 162 -15.16 -12.94 -11.14
N ASP A 163 -14.88 -12.10 -12.13
CA ASP A 163 -14.50 -12.53 -13.47
C ASP A 163 -13.02 -12.20 -13.69
N ARG A 164 -12.30 -13.11 -14.35
CA ARG A 164 -10.89 -12.93 -14.69
C ARG A 164 -10.68 -12.89 -16.19
N TYR A 165 -9.90 -11.93 -16.64
CA TYR A 165 -9.47 -11.76 -18.01
C TYR A 165 -7.95 -11.84 -18.13
N VAL A 166 -7.48 -12.15 -19.34
CA VAL A 166 -6.06 -12.10 -19.69
C VAL A 166 -5.88 -11.45 -21.05
N LEU A 167 -4.85 -10.62 -21.21
CA LEU A 167 -4.40 -10.12 -22.51
C LEU A 167 -2.89 -10.13 -22.60
N ALA A 168 -2.36 -10.33 -23.81
CA ALA A 168 -0.94 -10.16 -24.07
C ALA A 168 -0.68 -8.71 -24.48
N ALA A 169 0.33 -8.09 -23.89
CA ALA A 169 0.77 -6.75 -24.28
C ALA A 169 2.29 -6.62 -24.10
N MET A 170 2.89 -5.64 -24.78
CA MET A 170 4.34 -5.48 -24.83
C MET A 170 4.83 -4.43 -23.84
N ALA A 171 6.07 -4.60 -23.38
CA ALA A 171 6.78 -3.61 -22.58
C ALA A 171 6.77 -2.24 -23.30
N GLY A 172 6.55 -1.17 -22.55
CA GLY A 172 6.52 0.19 -23.06
C GLY A 172 5.23 0.59 -23.78
N GLN A 173 4.23 -0.30 -23.86
CA GLN A 173 2.89 0.09 -24.27
C GLN A 173 2.13 0.67 -23.09
N GLU A 174 1.39 1.76 -23.31
CA GLU A 174 0.39 2.23 -22.35
C GLU A 174 -0.87 1.38 -22.48
N MET A 175 -1.31 0.80 -21.36
CA MET A 175 -2.58 0.10 -21.24
C MET A 175 -3.56 0.97 -20.47
N THR A 176 -4.77 1.14 -21.00
CA THR A 176 -5.92 1.76 -20.31
C THR A 176 -7.01 0.71 -20.13
N VAL A 177 -7.57 0.61 -18.92
CA VAL A 177 -8.67 -0.28 -18.56
C VAL A 177 -9.79 0.54 -17.95
N ASN A 178 -10.98 0.51 -18.54
CA ASN A 178 -12.17 1.21 -18.05
C ASN A 178 -13.25 0.17 -17.70
N LEU A 179 -13.66 0.14 -16.44
CA LEU A 179 -14.78 -0.64 -15.94
C LEU A 179 -16.03 0.25 -15.88
N LEU A 180 -16.93 0.04 -16.82
CA LEU A 180 -18.18 0.76 -16.95
C LEU A 180 -19.31 -0.08 -16.32
N ALA A 181 -20.01 0.46 -15.34
CA ALA A 181 -21.18 -0.21 -14.77
C ALA A 181 -22.32 -0.25 -15.81
N ALA A 182 -22.89 -1.43 -16.05
CA ALA A 182 -24.13 -1.52 -16.82
C ALA A 182 -25.29 -1.18 -15.88
N LEU A 183 -26.03 -0.12 -16.23
CA LEU A 183 -27.07 0.50 -15.40
C LEU A 183 -28.16 -0.49 -14.96
N SER A 184 -28.13 -0.90 -13.68
CA SER A 184 -29.32 -1.36 -12.96
C SER A 184 -29.20 -1.04 -11.47
N GLY A 185 -29.36 0.23 -11.10
CA GLY A 185 -29.31 0.70 -9.70
C GLY A 185 -28.70 2.09 -9.58
N ASP A 186 -28.89 2.70 -8.40
CA ASP A 186 -28.48 4.08 -8.05
C ASP A 186 -27.03 4.41 -8.53
N PRO A 187 -26.83 5.44 -9.38
CA PRO A 187 -25.54 5.79 -9.97
C PRO A 187 -24.47 6.28 -8.99
N ALA A 188 -24.77 6.36 -7.69
CA ALA A 188 -23.86 6.80 -6.64
C ALA A 188 -23.06 5.69 -5.94
N THR A 189 -23.21 4.41 -6.34
CA THR A 189 -22.51 3.29 -5.69
C THR A 189 -21.59 2.54 -6.65
N VAL A 190 -20.29 2.51 -6.34
CA VAL A 190 -19.34 1.61 -7.02
C VAL A 190 -19.78 0.18 -6.69
N SER A 191 -20.16 -0.57 -7.71
CA SER A 191 -20.71 -1.92 -7.57
C SER A 191 -19.72 -2.99 -8.01
N SER A 192 -18.64 -2.59 -8.69
CA SER A 192 -17.54 -3.46 -9.14
C SER A 192 -16.23 -2.69 -9.23
N ILE A 193 -15.11 -3.39 -9.04
CA ILE A 193 -13.75 -2.83 -8.94
C ILE A 193 -12.74 -3.68 -9.72
N LEU A 194 -11.58 -3.11 -10.03
CA LEU A 194 -10.48 -3.74 -10.77
C LEU A 194 -9.33 -4.19 -9.88
N ALA A 195 -8.69 -5.29 -10.26
CA ALA A 195 -7.31 -5.61 -9.87
C ALA A 195 -6.54 -6.10 -11.11
N ILE A 196 -5.31 -5.65 -11.31
CA ILE A 196 -4.50 -5.95 -12.50
C ILE A 196 -3.08 -6.31 -12.09
N TRP A 197 -2.56 -7.40 -12.64
CA TRP A 197 -1.17 -7.84 -12.42
C TRP A 197 -0.58 -8.52 -13.66
N GLY A 198 0.74 -8.54 -13.76
CA GLY A 198 1.48 -9.27 -14.78
C GLY A 198 1.67 -10.75 -14.42
N GLU A 199 1.96 -11.60 -15.40
CA GLU A 199 2.32 -13.01 -15.20
C GLU A 199 3.52 -13.20 -14.25
N ASP A 200 4.42 -12.21 -14.19
CA ASP A 200 5.54 -12.11 -13.25
C ASP A 200 5.12 -11.85 -11.78
N GLY A 201 3.84 -11.56 -11.54
CA GLY A 201 3.29 -11.23 -10.23
C GLY A 201 3.36 -9.74 -9.88
N THR A 202 3.84 -8.88 -10.78
CA THR A 202 3.86 -7.42 -10.56
C THR A 202 2.43 -6.90 -10.54
N VAL A 203 1.98 -6.38 -9.40
CA VAL A 203 0.65 -5.77 -9.25
C VAL A 203 0.67 -4.35 -9.81
N LEU A 204 -0.16 -4.10 -10.82
CA LEU A 204 -0.32 -2.77 -11.44
C LEU A 204 -1.39 -1.94 -10.71
N ILE A 205 -2.48 -2.59 -10.28
CA ILE A 205 -3.49 -2.03 -9.38
C ILE A 205 -4.11 -3.15 -8.54
N SER A 206 -4.26 -2.93 -7.24
CA SER A 206 -4.94 -3.86 -6.33
C SER A 206 -6.42 -3.53 -6.20
N ASP A 207 -7.17 -4.43 -5.58
CA ASP A 207 -8.60 -4.30 -5.28
C ASP A 207 -8.93 -3.25 -4.20
N HIS A 208 -7.96 -2.47 -3.72
CA HIS A 208 -8.16 -1.47 -2.67
C HIS A 208 -8.36 -0.04 -3.18
N ALA A 209 -8.49 0.16 -4.49
CA ALA A 209 -8.64 1.49 -5.09
C ALA A 209 -10.09 1.91 -5.39
N ASP A 210 -11.09 1.07 -5.07
CA ASP A 210 -12.43 1.14 -5.66
C ASP A 210 -12.37 1.38 -7.18
N ALA A 211 -11.29 0.88 -7.80
CA ALA A 211 -10.85 1.38 -9.08
C ALA A 211 -11.76 0.87 -10.17
N THR A 212 -12.45 1.80 -10.79
CA THR A 212 -13.21 1.57 -12.01
C THR A 212 -12.41 1.92 -13.26
N ASN A 213 -11.17 2.41 -13.10
CA ASN A 213 -10.27 2.68 -14.20
C ASN A 213 -8.80 2.51 -13.79
N TRP A 214 -7.95 2.23 -14.77
CA TRP A 214 -6.50 2.21 -14.63
C TRP A 214 -5.84 2.59 -15.96
N MET A 215 -4.73 3.32 -15.91
CA MET A 215 -3.94 3.68 -17.08
C MET A 215 -2.46 3.67 -16.67
N GLY A 216 -1.61 3.06 -17.48
CA GLY A 216 -0.17 3.05 -17.21
C GLY A 216 0.67 2.31 -18.25
N GLU A 217 1.97 2.59 -18.25
CA GLU A 217 2.94 1.90 -19.09
C GLU A 217 3.23 0.49 -18.54
N LEU A 218 3.29 -0.49 -19.44
CA LEU A 218 3.52 -1.87 -19.10
C LEU A 218 5.02 -2.16 -18.92
N PRO A 219 5.46 -2.70 -17.77
CA PRO A 219 6.88 -2.87 -17.48
C PRO A 219 7.55 -3.99 -18.29
N LEU A 220 6.78 -4.99 -18.75
CA LEU A 220 7.30 -6.19 -19.41
C LEU A 220 6.38 -6.63 -20.56
N SER A 221 6.95 -7.35 -21.52
CA SER A 221 6.16 -8.05 -22.54
C SER A 221 5.70 -9.38 -21.99
N GLN A 222 4.44 -9.45 -21.57
CA GLN A 222 3.88 -10.63 -20.89
C GLN A 222 2.35 -10.69 -21.02
N ASP A 223 1.76 -11.77 -20.50
CA ASP A 223 0.34 -11.81 -20.23
C ASP A 223 0.02 -10.96 -18.97
N TYR A 224 -1.01 -10.14 -19.08
CA TYR A 224 -1.57 -9.33 -18.00
C TYR A 224 -2.95 -9.85 -17.66
N TYR A 225 -3.19 -10.03 -16.36
CA TYR A 225 -4.46 -10.52 -15.82
C TYR A 225 -5.25 -9.35 -15.25
N ILE A 226 -6.56 -9.36 -15.47
CA ILE A 226 -7.50 -8.35 -14.98
C ILE A 226 -8.62 -9.08 -14.25
N ASP A 227 -8.77 -8.84 -12.95
CA ASP A 227 -9.95 -9.23 -12.20
C ASP A 227 -10.95 -8.08 -12.16
N VAL A 228 -12.20 -8.41 -12.49
CA VAL A 228 -13.37 -7.57 -12.21
C VAL A 228 -14.10 -8.20 -11.04
N LYS A 229 -14.15 -7.49 -9.91
CA LYS A 229 -14.72 -7.99 -8.64
C LYS A 229 -15.96 -7.22 -8.30
N SER A 230 -17.06 -7.90 -7.95
CA SER A 230 -18.26 -7.23 -7.45
C SER A 230 -18.06 -6.88 -5.97
N VAL A 231 -18.31 -5.63 -5.62
CA VAL A 231 -18.43 -5.18 -4.23
C VAL A 231 -19.89 -5.08 -3.78
N ALA A 232 -20.84 -5.30 -4.70
CA ALA A 232 -22.26 -5.31 -4.43
C ALA A 232 -22.73 -6.65 -3.83
N GLN A 233 -23.82 -6.57 -3.06
CA GLN A 233 -24.51 -7.72 -2.47
C GLN A 233 -25.63 -8.26 -3.37
N VAL A 234 -25.69 -7.79 -4.62
CA VAL A 234 -26.62 -8.22 -5.67
C VAL A 234 -25.84 -8.49 -6.96
N SER A 235 -26.47 -9.13 -7.94
CA SER A 235 -25.88 -9.32 -9.26
C SER A 235 -25.63 -7.97 -9.95
N VAL A 236 -24.48 -7.82 -10.61
CA VAL A 236 -24.08 -6.59 -11.30
C VAL A 236 -23.61 -6.94 -12.71
N ASP A 237 -24.20 -6.28 -13.69
CA ASP A 237 -23.70 -6.32 -15.07
C ASP A 237 -22.63 -5.23 -15.27
N TYR A 238 -21.63 -5.52 -16.09
CA TYR A 238 -20.56 -4.58 -16.40
C TYR A 238 -20.10 -4.66 -17.86
N ALA A 239 -19.47 -3.58 -18.30
CA ALA A 239 -18.69 -3.53 -19.53
C ALA A 239 -17.24 -3.16 -19.17
N LEU A 240 -16.29 -3.97 -19.61
CA LEU A 240 -14.85 -3.72 -19.45
C LEU A 240 -14.28 -3.34 -20.81
N GLU A 241 -13.72 -2.14 -20.92
CA GLU A 241 -12.97 -1.69 -22.09
C GLU A 241 -11.48 -1.74 -21.78
N VAL A 242 -10.69 -2.34 -22.67
CA VAL A 242 -9.24 -2.39 -22.59
C VAL A 242 -8.66 -1.80 -23.86
N ILE A 243 -7.73 -0.86 -23.71
CA ILE A 243 -7.04 -0.15 -24.78
C ILE A 243 -5.53 -0.36 -24.59
N ILE A 244 -4.81 -0.73 -25.64
CA ILE A 244 -3.34 -0.74 -25.66
C ILE A 244 -2.89 0.25 -26.73
N ALA A 245 -2.21 1.32 -26.32
CA ALA A 245 -1.65 2.27 -27.25
C ALA A 245 -0.56 1.59 -28.12
N PRO A 246 -0.54 1.84 -29.45
CA PRO A 246 0.57 1.39 -30.27
C PRO A 246 1.86 2.07 -29.83
N THR A 247 2.96 1.32 -29.72
CA THR A 247 4.27 1.88 -29.43
C THR A 247 4.65 2.86 -30.54
N THR A 248 4.74 4.16 -30.23
CA THR A 248 5.30 5.14 -31.16
C THR A 248 6.81 4.89 -31.26
N SER A 249 7.25 4.29 -32.37
CA SER A 249 8.65 4.31 -32.76
C SER A 249 9.02 5.73 -33.23
N ASP A 250 9.50 6.54 -32.28
CA ASP A 250 10.35 7.75 -32.28
C ASP A 250 10.59 8.57 -33.59
N PRO A 251 10.91 9.87 -33.47
CA PRO A 251 12.14 10.33 -34.11
C PRO A 251 13.05 11.20 -33.23
N THR A 252 14.23 10.63 -32.93
CA THR A 252 15.58 11.20 -33.08
C THR A 252 16.01 12.34 -32.13
N PRO A 253 17.18 12.22 -31.47
CA PRO A 253 17.74 13.26 -30.61
C PRO A 253 18.21 14.46 -31.45
N THR A 254 17.65 15.64 -31.16
CA THR A 254 18.24 16.91 -31.62
C THR A 254 19.22 17.36 -30.54
N SER A 255 20.51 17.29 -30.87
CA SER A 255 21.59 17.87 -30.08
C SER A 255 21.60 19.39 -30.21
N GLU A 256 22.18 20.00 -29.18
CA GLU A 256 22.70 21.37 -29.08
C GLU A 256 21.75 22.46 -28.61
N GLY A 257 21.99 22.87 -27.35
CA GLY A 257 22.15 24.28 -27.06
C GLY A 257 21.29 24.79 -25.91
N SER A 258 21.80 24.70 -24.69
CA SER A 258 21.99 25.85 -23.79
C SER A 258 21.93 25.39 -22.34
N GLU A 259 22.98 25.75 -21.60
CA GLU A 259 23.11 25.64 -20.15
C GLU A 259 21.84 26.13 -19.43
N GLY A 260 21.36 25.31 -18.50
CA GLY A 260 20.41 25.69 -17.48
C GLY A 260 20.64 24.78 -16.29
N ARG A 261 21.39 25.27 -15.28
CA ARG A 261 21.49 24.62 -13.97
C ARG A 261 20.06 24.34 -13.49
N GLY A 262 19.67 23.07 -13.39
CA GLY A 262 18.45 22.69 -12.69
C GLY A 262 18.56 23.20 -11.25
N ASN A 263 17.59 24.00 -10.82
CA ASN A 263 17.58 24.66 -9.51
C ASN A 263 17.49 23.59 -8.42
N LEU A 264 18.66 23.17 -7.90
CA LEU A 264 18.75 22.43 -6.65
C LEU A 264 18.31 23.33 -5.49
N PRO A 265 17.78 22.74 -4.41
CA PRO A 265 17.55 23.47 -3.17
C PRO A 265 18.87 24.04 -2.63
N ARG A 266 18.80 25.12 -1.84
CA ARG A 266 19.97 25.79 -1.24
C ARG A 266 20.78 24.81 -0.40
N GLU A 267 20.11 23.92 0.33
CA GLU A 267 20.70 22.82 1.07
C GLU A 267 20.04 21.48 0.69
N VAL A 268 20.86 20.46 0.41
CA VAL A 268 20.38 19.09 0.15
C VAL A 268 20.62 18.25 1.41
N PRO A 269 19.58 17.64 2.01
CA PRO A 269 19.73 16.75 3.15
C PRO A 269 20.75 15.63 2.88
N PRO A 270 21.59 15.25 3.86
CA PRO A 270 22.61 14.21 3.66
C PRO A 270 22.08 12.89 3.09
N SER A 271 20.88 12.46 3.49
CA SER A 271 20.25 11.24 3.00
C SER A 271 19.80 11.31 1.53
N PHE A 272 19.65 12.52 0.98
CA PHE A 272 19.29 12.77 -0.41
C PHE A 272 20.49 12.99 -1.33
N GLN A 273 21.69 13.26 -0.78
CA GLN A 273 22.89 13.47 -1.58
C GLN A 273 23.20 12.32 -2.57
N PRO A 274 23.07 11.03 -2.20
CA PRO A 274 23.37 9.93 -3.12
C PRO A 274 22.40 9.80 -4.30
N VAL A 275 21.21 10.42 -4.20
CA VAL A 275 20.07 10.18 -5.10
C VAL A 275 19.66 11.43 -5.88
N VAL A 276 20.32 12.57 -5.67
CA VAL A 276 20.01 13.83 -6.35
C VAL A 276 20.07 13.69 -7.87
N ALA A 277 21.13 13.08 -8.42
CA ALA A 277 21.27 12.92 -9.86
C ALA A 277 20.14 12.08 -10.49
N GLN A 278 19.64 11.09 -9.74
CA GLN A 278 18.51 10.28 -10.14
C GLN A 278 17.21 11.12 -10.14
N LEU A 279 17.02 11.99 -9.13
CA LEU A 279 15.86 12.88 -9.08
C LEU A 279 15.91 13.98 -10.15
N GLU A 280 17.08 14.54 -10.43
CA GLU A 280 17.28 15.50 -11.51
C GLU A 280 16.96 14.89 -12.88
N SER A 281 17.17 13.57 -13.05
CA SER A 281 16.85 12.88 -14.31
C SER A 281 15.36 12.88 -14.68
N THR A 282 14.47 13.14 -13.72
CA THR A 282 13.03 13.32 -13.95
C THR A 282 12.73 14.63 -14.70
N GLY A 283 13.65 15.60 -14.69
CA GLY A 283 13.41 16.94 -15.21
C GLY A 283 12.35 17.72 -14.42
N VAL A 284 12.04 17.29 -13.19
CA VAL A 284 11.26 18.05 -12.20
C VAL A 284 12.27 18.79 -11.30
N PRO A 285 12.14 20.12 -11.12
CA PRO A 285 12.96 20.86 -10.16
C PRO A 285 12.79 20.28 -8.76
N LEU A 286 13.90 19.99 -8.08
CA LEU A 286 13.87 19.33 -6.79
C LEU A 286 13.55 20.34 -5.69
N MET A 287 12.45 20.14 -4.96
CA MET A 287 12.15 20.88 -3.74
C MET A 287 12.30 19.97 -2.53
N LEU A 288 13.25 20.30 -1.64
CA LEU A 288 13.50 19.57 -0.40
C LEU A 288 13.63 20.57 0.76
N PRO A 289 13.24 20.19 1.99
CA PRO A 289 13.63 20.94 3.19
C PRO A 289 15.15 20.77 3.44
N PRO A 290 15.78 21.63 4.26
CA PRO A 290 17.20 21.49 4.59
C PRO A 290 17.48 20.24 5.45
N ASP A 291 16.50 19.80 6.24
CA ASP A 291 16.53 18.57 7.03
C ASP A 291 15.11 18.08 7.33
N PHE A 292 14.98 16.83 7.78
CA PHE A 292 13.75 16.23 8.28
C PHE A 292 13.83 16.11 9.81
N PRO A 293 13.03 16.87 10.57
CA PRO A 293 13.14 16.89 12.02
C PRO A 293 12.70 15.54 12.63
N VAL A 294 13.67 14.75 13.08
CA VAL A 294 13.43 13.50 13.81
C VAL A 294 13.63 13.70 15.32
N GLY A 295 12.85 12.96 16.11
CA GLY A 295 13.02 12.89 17.56
C GLY A 295 14.42 12.39 17.92
N LYS A 296 14.95 12.90 19.05
CA LYS A 296 16.20 12.39 19.63
C LYS A 296 16.03 10.89 19.85
N ASP A 297 16.97 10.08 19.36
CA ASP A 297 17.00 8.60 19.43
C ASP A 297 16.24 7.84 18.32
N LEU A 298 15.69 8.51 17.30
CA LEU A 298 15.14 7.85 16.12
C LEU A 298 16.19 7.68 15.00
N PRO A 299 16.08 6.62 14.15
CA PRO A 299 16.94 6.45 12.98
C PRO A 299 16.88 7.66 12.03
N PRO A 300 17.92 7.90 11.22
CA PRO A 300 17.87 8.92 10.17
C PRO A 300 16.83 8.56 9.10
N ILE A 301 16.29 9.59 8.46
CA ILE A 301 15.33 9.44 7.35
C ILE A 301 16.06 9.06 6.07
N HIS A 302 15.60 7.98 5.43
CA HIS A 302 16.07 7.53 4.12
C HIS A 302 14.96 7.62 3.07
N PRO A 303 15.27 8.11 1.86
CA PRO A 303 14.31 8.10 0.76
C PRO A 303 14.16 6.68 0.17
N TYR A 304 12.93 6.23 0.02
CA TYR A 304 12.56 5.08 -0.80
C TYR A 304 11.69 5.54 -1.97
N PHE A 305 12.08 5.17 -3.18
CA PHE A 305 11.41 5.63 -4.41
C PHE A 305 10.25 4.73 -4.77
N TYR A 306 9.04 5.28 -4.79
CA TYR A 306 7.91 4.64 -5.45
C TYR A 306 7.92 4.92 -6.96
N THR A 307 8.21 6.17 -7.34
CA THR A 307 8.24 6.63 -8.74
C THR A 307 9.44 7.56 -8.94
N VAL A 308 10.21 7.33 -10.02
CA VAL A 308 11.22 8.27 -10.54
C VAL A 308 11.19 8.18 -12.05
N GLU A 309 10.41 9.04 -12.67
CA GLU A 309 10.12 9.00 -14.11
C GLU A 309 10.19 10.42 -14.69
N SER A 310 10.18 10.54 -16.02
CA SER A 310 10.19 11.86 -16.66
C SER A 310 8.94 12.65 -16.26
N GLY A 311 9.14 13.74 -15.53
CA GLY A 311 8.08 14.64 -15.08
C GLY A 311 7.48 14.31 -13.72
N GLU A 312 7.92 13.25 -13.03
CA GLU A 312 7.38 12.88 -11.72
C GLU A 312 8.39 12.15 -10.83
N TYR A 313 8.40 12.48 -9.54
CA TYR A 313 8.99 11.64 -8.50
C TYR A 313 8.02 11.49 -7.32
N GLU A 314 8.00 10.30 -6.74
CA GLU A 314 7.23 9.94 -5.55
C GLU A 314 8.12 9.18 -4.58
N ILE A 315 8.23 9.70 -3.35
CA ILE A 315 9.23 9.26 -2.38
C ILE A 315 8.55 9.00 -1.05
N SER A 316 8.74 7.80 -0.52
CA SER A 316 8.54 7.48 0.89
C SER A 316 9.75 7.95 1.69
N LEU A 317 9.50 8.58 2.83
CA LEU A 317 10.51 8.93 3.80
C LEU A 317 10.41 7.92 4.94
N ASP A 318 11.49 7.19 5.19
CA ASP A 318 11.46 6.05 6.08
C ASP A 318 12.54 6.12 7.17
N PHE A 319 12.24 5.61 8.35
CA PHE A 319 13.22 5.37 9.42
C PHE A 319 14.10 4.18 9.07
N GLY A 320 15.32 4.44 8.60
CA GLY A 320 16.26 3.39 8.16
C GLY A 320 16.09 2.99 6.69
N ALA A 321 17.18 2.55 6.06
CA ALA A 321 17.21 2.22 4.63
C ALA A 321 16.52 0.88 4.30
N GLU A 322 16.41 0.00 5.30
CA GLU A 322 15.78 -1.31 5.24
C GLU A 322 14.24 -1.25 5.20
N CYS A 323 13.65 -0.11 5.54
CA CYS A 323 12.22 0.06 5.65
C CYS A 323 11.47 -0.03 4.31
N ARG A 324 12.03 0.51 3.23
CA ARG A 324 11.57 0.34 1.84
C ARG A 324 10.06 0.56 1.64
N GLY A 325 9.50 1.59 2.27
CA GLY A 325 8.09 1.97 2.18
C GLY A 325 7.15 1.23 3.13
N ALA A 326 7.66 0.40 4.05
CA ALA A 326 6.83 -0.31 5.02
C ALA A 326 6.15 0.67 6.00
N GLY A 327 4.83 0.50 6.20
CA GLY A 327 4.02 1.43 6.98
C GLY A 327 4.44 1.61 8.44
N ALA A 328 5.14 0.64 9.04
CA ALA A 328 5.58 0.66 10.43
C ALA A 328 6.76 1.61 10.71
N CYS A 329 7.63 1.80 9.72
CA CYS A 329 8.80 2.68 9.78
C CYS A 329 8.66 3.89 8.84
N HIS A 330 7.47 4.08 8.28
CA HIS A 330 7.14 5.24 7.46
C HIS A 330 7.09 6.52 8.32
N TYR A 331 7.87 7.53 7.93
CA TYR A 331 7.91 8.85 8.56
C TYR A 331 6.98 9.84 7.83
N GLY A 332 6.96 9.79 6.49
CA GLY A 332 6.15 10.66 5.66
C GLY A 332 6.49 10.53 4.19
N SER A 333 6.15 11.54 3.40
CA SER A 333 6.30 11.47 1.94
C SER A 333 6.66 12.79 1.31
N LEU A 334 7.24 12.71 0.10
CA LEU A 334 7.40 13.87 -0.76
C LEU A 334 7.16 13.53 -2.22
N THR A 335 6.61 14.48 -2.98
CA THR A 335 6.41 14.34 -4.42
C THR A 335 6.71 15.62 -5.18
N GLY A 336 7.02 15.46 -6.46
CA GLY A 336 7.09 16.53 -7.44
C GLY A 336 6.58 16.00 -8.77
N LYS A 337 5.58 16.65 -9.36
CA LYS A 337 4.91 16.22 -10.58
C LYS A 337 4.63 17.40 -11.50
N LYS A 338 5.00 17.31 -12.78
CA LYS A 338 4.58 18.27 -13.81
C LYS A 338 3.07 18.22 -13.99
N VAL A 339 2.42 19.37 -13.95
CA VAL A 339 0.97 19.49 -14.10
C VAL A 339 0.60 20.57 -15.10
N ASP A 340 -0.44 20.31 -15.90
CA ASP A 340 -0.92 21.23 -16.93
C ASP A 340 -2.03 22.16 -16.41
N SER A 341 -2.36 22.07 -15.11
CA SER A 341 -3.41 22.85 -14.48
C SER A 341 -2.98 23.37 -13.11
N ASN A 342 -3.68 24.39 -12.62
CA ASN A 342 -3.49 24.92 -11.25
C ASN A 342 -4.38 24.22 -10.21
N ALA A 343 -5.06 23.12 -10.57
CA ALA A 343 -5.80 22.30 -9.64
C ALA A 343 -4.92 21.11 -9.21
N PRO A 344 -4.78 20.84 -7.90
CA PRO A 344 -4.02 19.68 -7.48
C PRO A 344 -4.66 18.35 -7.94
N VAL A 345 -3.79 17.38 -8.25
CA VAL A 345 -4.12 16.03 -8.67
C VAL A 345 -3.41 15.01 -7.80
N GLY A 346 -3.95 13.80 -7.67
CA GLY A 346 -3.25 12.71 -6.99
C GLY A 346 -2.07 12.20 -7.82
N THR A 347 -1.12 11.58 -7.15
CA THR A 347 -0.12 10.70 -7.77
C THR A 347 -0.54 9.23 -7.61
N ARG A 348 0.24 8.29 -8.15
CA ARG A 348 -0.05 6.85 -8.05
C ARG A 348 -0.15 6.39 -6.58
N ASN A 349 0.75 6.88 -5.72
CA ASN A 349 0.87 6.45 -4.33
C ASN A 349 0.26 7.47 -3.35
N PHE A 350 0.05 8.71 -3.79
CA PHE A 350 -0.43 9.79 -2.95
C PHE A 350 -1.66 10.49 -3.56
N VAL A 351 -2.83 9.99 -3.19
CA VAL A 351 -4.13 10.50 -3.64
C VAL A 351 -4.37 11.93 -3.13
N PHE A 352 -4.98 12.75 -3.99
CA PHE A 352 -5.53 14.06 -3.62
C PHE A 352 -7.04 13.95 -3.43
N GLU A 353 -7.50 14.12 -2.18
CA GLU A 353 -8.91 14.02 -1.80
C GLU A 353 -9.57 15.41 -1.79
N ALA A 354 -10.02 15.86 -2.96
CA ALA A 354 -10.55 17.22 -3.15
C ALA A 354 -11.68 17.60 -2.16
N GLU A 355 -12.53 16.64 -1.77
CA GLU A 355 -13.64 16.87 -0.84
C GLU A 355 -13.19 17.19 0.60
N ARG A 356 -11.98 16.76 0.96
CA ARG A 356 -11.40 16.95 2.30
C ARG A 356 -10.34 18.05 2.33
N ALA A 357 -9.92 18.51 1.15
CA ALA A 357 -8.87 19.48 0.99
C ALA A 357 -9.27 20.83 1.61
N GLN A 358 -8.55 21.22 2.65
CA GLN A 358 -8.66 22.52 3.28
C GLN A 358 -7.68 23.49 2.63
N LYS A 359 -8.20 24.58 2.08
CA LYS A 359 -7.36 25.64 1.52
C LYS A 359 -6.57 26.33 2.63
N VAL A 360 -5.26 26.42 2.46
CA VAL A 360 -4.30 27.02 3.37
C VAL A 360 -3.35 27.94 2.59
N THR A 361 -2.60 28.77 3.30
CA THR A 361 -1.60 29.66 2.70
C THR A 361 -0.24 29.32 3.28
N LEU A 362 0.71 28.99 2.41
CA LEU A 362 2.11 28.76 2.75
C LEU A 362 2.89 30.08 2.66
N VAL A 363 4.17 30.04 3.04
CA VAL A 363 5.10 31.17 2.85
C VAL A 363 5.09 31.67 1.39
N ASN A 364 5.41 32.96 1.22
CA ASN A 364 5.35 33.67 -0.06
C ASN A 364 3.95 33.75 -0.69
N ASP A 365 2.90 33.74 0.15
CA ASP A 365 1.49 33.79 -0.26
C ASP A 365 1.09 32.66 -1.24
N ILE A 366 1.79 31.51 -1.17
CA ILE A 366 1.50 30.35 -2.01
C ILE A 366 0.22 29.68 -1.51
N GLU A 367 -0.76 29.60 -2.41
CA GLU A 367 -1.99 28.84 -2.19
C GLU A 367 -1.70 27.33 -2.17
N ALA A 368 -2.24 26.65 -1.16
CA ALA A 368 -2.03 25.22 -0.97
C ALA A 368 -3.27 24.55 -0.38
N TYR A 369 -3.27 23.22 -0.42
CA TYR A 369 -4.39 22.37 -0.04
C TYR A 369 -3.93 21.31 0.96
N PHE A 370 -4.35 21.47 2.20
CA PHE A 370 -4.05 20.55 3.29
C PHE A 370 -5.12 19.46 3.40
N ILE A 371 -4.70 18.21 3.58
CA ILE A 371 -5.57 17.08 3.85
C ILE A 371 -5.08 16.44 5.16
N GLU A 372 -5.98 16.36 6.13
CA GLU A 372 -5.69 15.75 7.43
C GLU A 372 -5.50 14.23 7.32
N SER A 373 -4.64 13.67 8.16
CA SER A 373 -4.48 12.21 8.23
C SER A 373 -5.74 11.53 8.78
N ARG A 374 -6.04 10.32 8.29
CA ARG A 374 -6.93 9.34 8.93
C ARG A 374 -6.09 8.32 9.68
N CYS A 375 -6.43 8.14 10.95
CA CYS A 375 -5.78 7.17 11.82
C CYS A 375 -6.72 6.03 12.20
N GLY A 376 -6.29 4.80 11.95
CA GLY A 376 -6.83 3.56 12.51
C GLY A 376 -5.77 2.86 13.35
N ALA A 377 -5.46 1.59 13.05
CA ALA A 377 -4.29 0.88 13.60
C ALA A 377 -2.94 1.46 13.10
N ASN A 378 -2.97 2.08 11.92
CA ASN A 378 -1.92 2.92 11.36
C ASN A 378 -2.55 4.24 10.89
N CYS A 379 -1.78 5.32 10.88
CA CYS A 379 -2.17 6.57 10.22
C CYS A 379 -1.65 6.59 8.78
N ASP A 380 -2.43 7.16 7.87
CA ASP A 380 -1.90 7.69 6.62
C ASP A 380 -1.13 9.01 6.88
N ASP A 381 -0.65 9.62 5.79
CA ASP A 381 -0.02 10.93 5.87
C ASP A 381 -1.05 12.05 5.94
N ALA A 382 -0.83 12.99 6.85
CA ALA A 382 -1.36 14.33 6.71
C ALA A 382 -0.51 15.05 5.68
N LYS A 383 -1.13 15.66 4.66
CA LYS A 383 -0.45 16.08 3.43
C LYS A 383 -0.79 17.51 3.10
N VAL A 384 0.13 18.22 2.44
CA VAL A 384 -0.17 19.51 1.82
C VAL A 384 0.33 19.54 0.40
N PHE A 385 -0.54 19.94 -0.52
CA PHE A 385 -0.27 20.05 -1.94
C PHE A 385 -0.19 21.53 -2.33
N TRP A 386 0.79 21.91 -3.13
CA TRP A 386 0.87 23.24 -3.73
C TRP A 386 1.42 23.15 -5.15
N ILE A 387 1.09 24.14 -5.98
CA ILE A 387 1.57 24.21 -7.35
C ILE A 387 2.43 25.45 -7.50
N TYR A 388 3.63 25.26 -8.04
CA TYR A 388 4.57 26.33 -8.31
C TYR A 388 5.21 26.13 -9.69
N ASN A 389 5.05 27.14 -10.56
CA ASN A 389 5.58 27.15 -11.94
C ASN A 389 5.25 25.88 -12.76
N GLY A 390 4.00 25.41 -12.70
CA GLY A 390 3.55 24.23 -13.46
C GLY A 390 4.02 22.89 -12.87
N ILE A 391 4.58 22.91 -11.66
CA ILE A 391 4.94 21.70 -10.92
C ILE A 391 4.09 21.66 -9.65
N GLN A 392 3.41 20.54 -9.45
CA GLN A 392 2.78 20.21 -8.18
C GLN A 392 3.80 19.56 -7.27
N TYR A 393 3.86 20.02 -6.03
CA TYR A 393 4.60 19.39 -4.96
C TYR A 393 3.65 18.96 -3.85
N MET A 394 4.06 17.93 -3.13
CA MET A 394 3.42 17.52 -1.90
C MET A 394 4.48 17.13 -0.88
N VAL A 395 4.22 17.49 0.38
CA VAL A 395 4.89 16.86 1.53
C VAL A 395 3.84 16.29 2.46
N GLY A 396 4.17 15.14 3.06
CA GLY A 396 3.32 14.42 3.99
C GLY A 396 4.09 14.00 5.23
N LEU A 397 3.38 13.92 6.36
CA LEU A 397 3.88 13.33 7.61
C LEU A 397 2.86 12.32 8.12
N LYS A 398 3.32 11.12 8.47
CA LYS A 398 2.46 10.05 8.97
C LYS A 398 1.78 10.50 10.27
N GLY A 399 0.45 10.54 10.28
CA GLY A 399 -0.33 11.03 11.43
C GLY A 399 0.01 12.46 11.86
N GLY A 400 0.61 13.26 10.97
CA GLY A 400 1.14 14.58 11.30
C GLY A 400 0.06 15.59 11.64
N ARG A 401 0.33 16.48 12.60
CA ARG A 401 -0.55 17.64 12.83
C ARG A 401 -0.41 18.63 11.68
N GLN A 402 -1.48 19.33 11.35
CA GLN A 402 -1.49 20.36 10.31
C GLN A 402 -0.33 21.35 10.45
N SER A 403 -0.06 21.85 11.66
CA SER A 403 1.07 22.78 11.90
C SER A 403 2.42 22.22 11.48
N ASP A 404 2.66 20.93 11.72
CA ASP A 404 3.95 20.29 11.50
C ASP A 404 4.16 20.04 10.00
N VAL A 405 3.10 19.64 9.28
CA VAL A 405 3.10 19.48 7.82
C VAL A 405 3.29 20.83 7.12
N LEU A 406 2.59 21.89 7.56
CA LEU A 406 2.77 23.23 7.00
C LEU A 406 4.17 23.79 7.27
N ASN A 407 4.75 23.53 8.45
CA ASN A 407 6.13 23.92 8.75
C ASN A 407 7.13 23.20 7.83
N LEU A 408 6.94 21.91 7.56
CA LEU A 408 7.77 21.15 6.62
C LEU A 408 7.66 21.69 5.20
N ALA A 409 6.46 22.01 4.74
CA ALA A 409 6.23 22.60 3.42
C ALA A 409 6.86 23.99 3.30
N ASN A 410 6.72 24.83 4.32
CA ASN A 410 7.34 26.15 4.36
C ASN A 410 8.87 26.05 4.33
N ALA A 411 9.47 25.16 5.12
CA ALA A 411 10.90 24.91 5.08
C ALA A 411 11.38 24.41 3.71
N THR A 412 10.58 23.56 3.06
CA THR A 412 10.83 23.07 1.69
C THR A 412 10.83 24.22 0.69
N ILE A 413 9.84 25.11 0.77
CA ILE A 413 9.72 26.29 -0.09
C ILE A 413 10.87 27.28 0.15
N GLU A 414 11.14 27.66 1.40
CA GLU A 414 12.21 28.62 1.74
C GLU A 414 13.59 28.14 1.32
N ASN A 415 13.80 26.82 1.31
CA ASN A 415 15.05 26.22 0.88
C ASN A 415 15.16 26.12 -0.65
N SER A 416 14.05 26.08 -1.39
CA SER A 416 14.05 25.72 -2.81
C SER A 416 13.60 26.84 -3.75
N ILE A 417 12.86 27.83 -3.24
CA ILE A 417 12.37 28.99 -4.00
C ILE A 417 13.24 30.22 -3.68
N PRO A 418 13.68 30.98 -4.69
CA PRO A 418 14.52 32.18 -4.52
C PRO A 418 13.93 33.25 -3.59
#